data_AF-A0A6A6NA83-F1
#
_entry.id   AF-A0A6A6NA83-F1
#
_cell.length_a   1.000
_cell.length_b   1.000
_cell.length_c   1.000
_cell.angle_alpha   90.00
_cell.angle_beta   90.00
_cell.angle_gamma   90.00
#
_symmetry.space_group_name_H-M   'P 1'
#
loop_
_entity.id
_entity.type
_entity.pdbx_description
1 polymer ?
#
loop_
_entity_poly.entity_id
_entity_poly.type
_entity_poly.pdbx_seq_one_letter_code
_entity_poly.pdbx_strand_id
1 'polypeptide(L)'
;MLSKESVKVVEAFRQQILKANSVLFASPENNYSLAAPLKNAIDWASLASNCWADKAAAVVSAGGGFGGGRSQYHLRQIGVYLDLHFINKPEFFLNAFQPPAKLMMMET
;
A
#
# COMPACT_ATOMS: atom_id res chain seq x y z
N MET A 1 -26.64 -2.73 8.99
CA MET A 1 -26.66 -1.94 7.72
C MET A 1 -25.69 -0.78 7.90
N LEU A 2 -24.82 -0.50 6.93
CA LEU A 2 -23.87 0.63 7.02
C LEU A 2 -24.63 1.96 7.11
N SER A 3 -24.07 2.95 7.82
CA SER A 3 -24.66 4.28 7.85
C SER A 3 -24.57 4.93 6.47
N LYS A 4 -25.52 5.82 6.13
CA LYS A 4 -25.48 6.59 4.88
C LYS A 4 -24.18 7.39 4.74
N GLU A 5 -23.58 7.79 5.86
CA GLU A 5 -22.32 8.51 5.89
C GLU A 5 -21.15 7.62 5.49
N SER A 6 -21.06 6.40 6.03
CA SER A 6 -20.00 5.45 5.65
C SER A 6 -20.02 5.11 4.16
N VAL A 7 -21.20 4.99 3.57
CA VAL A 7 -21.35 4.75 2.12
C VAL A 7 -20.77 5.93 1.33
N LYS A 8 -21.04 7.17 1.74
CA LYS A 8 -20.49 8.36 1.06
C LYS A 8 -18.97 8.43 1.14
N VAL A 9 -18.39 8.05 2.28
CA VAL A 9 -16.93 8.01 2.46
C VAL A 9 -16.28 7.01 1.52
N VAL A 10 -16.85 5.80 1.41
CA VAL A 10 -16.35 4.76 0.49
C VAL A 10 -16.47 5.21 -0.97
N GLU A 11 -17.61 5.78 -1.37
CA GLU A 11 -17.78 6.30 -2.73
C GLU A 11 -16.80 7.43 -3.05
N ALA A 12 -16.60 8.38 -2.13
CA ALA A 12 -15.62 9.45 -2.31
C ALA A 12 -14.18 8.91 -2.46
N PHE A 13 -13.84 7.86 -1.71
CA PHE A 13 -12.55 7.17 -1.85
C PHE A 13 -12.42 6.45 -3.21
N ARG A 14 -13.45 5.71 -3.63
CA ARG A 14 -13.48 5.04 -4.94
C ARG A 14 -13.30 6.01 -6.10
N GLN A 15 -13.96 7.17 -6.04
CA GLN A 15 -13.83 8.22 -7.06
C GLN A 15 -12.42 8.82 -7.13
N GLN A 16 -11.70 8.91 -6.01
CA GLN A 16 -10.30 9.36 -6.03
C GLN A 16 -9.40 8.37 -6.75
N ILE A 17 -9.60 7.07 -6.51
CA ILE A 17 -8.83 6.02 -7.20
C ILE A 17 -9.10 6.04 -8.70
N LEU A 18 -10.37 6.14 -9.11
CA LEU A 18 -10.74 6.17 -10.53
C LEU A 18 -10.06 7.32 -11.27
N LYS A 19 -9.99 8.51 -10.65
CA LYS A 19 -9.34 9.71 -11.20
C LYS A 19 -7.80 9.65 -11.19
N ALA A 20 -7.21 8.83 -10.33
CA ALA A 20 -5.76 8.72 -10.23
C ALA A 20 -5.18 7.95 -11.43
N ASN A 21 -4.10 8.46 -12.01
CA ASN A 21 -3.35 7.74 -13.06
C ASN A 21 -2.52 6.59 -12.49
N SER A 22 -2.09 6.70 -11.24
CA SER A 22 -1.23 5.73 -10.56
C SER A 22 -1.46 5.75 -9.06
N VAL A 23 -1.07 4.66 -8.38
CA VAL A 23 -1.25 4.50 -6.93
C VAL A 23 0.08 4.22 -6.24
N LEU A 24 0.38 4.97 -5.18
CA LEU A 24 1.47 4.65 -4.25
C LEU A 24 0.88 4.07 -2.97
N PHE A 25 1.19 2.81 -2.69
CA PHE A 25 0.82 2.17 -1.44
C PHE A 25 1.92 2.34 -0.39
N ALA A 26 1.54 2.71 0.82
CA ALA A 26 2.42 2.77 1.98
C ALA A 26 1.86 1.87 3.08
N SER A 27 2.63 0.85 3.51
CA SER A 27 2.20 -0.06 4.56
C SER A 27 3.33 -0.35 5.54
N PRO A 28 3.08 -0.31 6.86
CA PRO A 28 3.93 -1.04 7.78
C PRO A 28 3.78 -2.55 7.55
N GLU A 29 4.68 -3.35 8.13
CA GLU A 29 4.51 -4.80 8.22
C GLU A 29 3.98 -5.19 9.60
N ASN A 30 2.76 -5.71 9.63
CA ASN A 30 2.10 -6.20 10.83
C ASN A 30 1.92 -7.71 10.70
N ASN A 31 2.49 -8.49 11.62
CA ASN A 31 2.36 -9.96 11.64
C ASN A 31 2.66 -10.60 10.28
N TYR A 32 3.79 -10.21 9.66
CA TYR A 32 4.27 -10.69 8.36
C TYR A 32 3.37 -10.34 7.17
N SER A 33 2.52 -9.32 7.30
CA SER A 33 1.62 -8.90 6.24
C SER A 33 1.38 -7.38 6.22
N LEU A 34 0.58 -6.91 5.27
CA LEU A 34 0.12 -5.53 5.21
C LEU A 34 -0.85 -5.19 6.35
N ALA A 35 -0.96 -3.91 6.67
CA ALA A 35 -1.84 -3.45 7.73
C ALA A 35 -3.31 -3.75 7.41
N ALA A 36 -4.09 -4.23 8.40
CA ALA A 36 -5.50 -4.55 8.21
C ALA A 36 -6.34 -3.38 7.65
N PRO A 37 -6.15 -2.11 8.06
CA PRO A 37 -6.85 -0.99 7.45
C PRO A 37 -6.56 -0.82 5.96
N LEU A 38 -5.31 -1.07 5.53
CA LEU A 38 -4.94 -0.98 4.11
C LEU A 38 -5.65 -2.05 3.29
N LYS A 39 -5.64 -3.31 3.76
CA LYS A 39 -6.36 -4.39 3.09
C LYS A 39 -7.86 -4.11 3.00
N ASN A 40 -8.47 -3.60 4.07
CA ASN A 40 -9.88 -3.23 4.07
C ASN A 40 -10.18 -2.12 3.05
N ALA A 41 -9.33 -1.08 2.94
CA ALA A 41 -9.50 -0.04 1.93
C ALA A 41 -9.42 -0.61 0.51
N ILE A 42 -8.46 -1.51 0.26
CA ILE A 42 -8.33 -2.22 -1.01
C ILE A 42 -9.62 -2.96 -1.36
N ASP A 43 -10.18 -3.70 -0.39
CA ASP A 43 -11.40 -4.49 -0.59
C ASP A 43 -12.62 -3.61 -0.89
N TRP A 44 -12.78 -2.48 -0.20
CA TRP A 44 -13.88 -1.55 -0.48
C TRP A 44 -13.84 -0.97 -1.90
N ALA A 45 -12.64 -0.73 -2.42
CA ALA A 45 -12.44 -0.24 -3.78
C ALA A 45 -12.47 -1.35 -4.85
N SER A 46 -12.40 -2.63 -4.47
CA SER A 46 -12.58 -3.75 -5.41
C SER A 46 -14.05 -4.17 -5.58
N LEU A 47 -14.95 -3.81 -4.64
CA LEU A 47 -16.37 -4.16 -4.68
C LEU A 47 -17.13 -3.47 -5.83
N ALA A 48 -18.18 -4.14 -6.34
CA ALA A 48 -19.06 -3.72 -7.45
C ALA A 48 -18.34 -3.54 -8.80
N SER A 49 -17.39 -2.62 -8.86
CA SER A 49 -16.44 -2.45 -9.96
C SER A 49 -15.05 -2.27 -9.37
N ASN A 50 -14.08 -3.02 -9.94
CA ASN A 50 -12.69 -2.94 -9.52
C ASN A 50 -12.09 -1.57 -9.91
N CYS A 51 -11.96 -0.67 -8.95
CA CYS A 51 -11.38 0.65 -9.18
C CYS A 51 -9.86 0.63 -9.43
N TRP A 52 -9.20 -0.50 -9.18
CA TRP A 52 -7.75 -0.64 -9.21
C TRP A 52 -7.19 -1.03 -10.59
N ALA A 53 -8.01 -1.62 -11.46
CA ALA A 53 -7.57 -2.23 -12.72
C ALA A 53 -6.83 -1.26 -13.65
N ASP A 54 -5.85 -1.78 -14.39
CA ASP A 54 -5.01 -1.09 -15.37
C ASP A 54 -4.21 0.11 -14.82
N LYS A 55 -4.08 0.23 -13.48
CA LYS A 55 -3.33 1.33 -12.85
C LYS A 55 -1.90 0.94 -12.56
N ALA A 56 -0.97 1.83 -12.90
CA ALA A 56 0.41 1.73 -12.45
C ALA A 56 0.48 1.89 -10.93
N ALA A 57 1.28 1.06 -10.26
CA ALA A 57 1.39 1.06 -8.82
C ALA A 57 2.82 0.96 -8.30
N ALA A 58 3.06 1.55 -7.14
CA ALA A 58 4.31 1.44 -6.40
C ALA A 58 4.03 1.12 -4.93
N VAL A 59 5.00 0.54 -4.24
CA VAL A 59 4.89 0.20 -2.82
C VAL A 59 6.11 0.71 -2.07
N VAL A 60 5.85 1.37 -0.95
CA VAL A 60 6.83 1.66 0.09
C VAL A 60 6.41 0.93 1.36
N SER A 61 7.37 0.36 2.07
CA SER A 61 7.10 -0.29 3.36
C SER A 61 8.09 0.15 4.41
N ALA A 62 7.64 0.10 5.66
CA ALA A 62 8.46 0.37 6.82
C ALA A 62 8.25 -0.72 7.88
N GLY A 63 9.32 -1.17 8.51
CA GLY A 63 9.25 -2.19 9.56
C GLY A 63 10.61 -2.48 10.16
N GLY A 64 10.70 -3.47 11.04
CA GLY A 64 11.98 -3.95 11.55
C GLY A 64 12.67 -4.92 10.58
N GLY A 65 13.99 -5.00 10.66
CA GLY A 65 14.79 -5.93 9.85
C GLY A 65 14.62 -5.65 8.35
N PHE A 66 13.89 -6.52 7.65
CA PHE A 66 13.64 -6.47 6.20
C PHE A 66 12.72 -5.30 5.75
N GLY A 67 12.56 -4.26 6.56
CA GLY A 67 11.86 -3.02 6.21
C GLY A 67 10.42 -3.19 5.71
N GLY A 68 9.77 -4.27 6.15
CA GLY A 68 8.40 -4.62 5.76
C GLY A 68 8.26 -5.32 4.41
N GLY A 69 9.30 -5.96 3.88
CA GLY A 69 9.20 -6.59 2.56
C GLY A 69 8.16 -7.72 2.43
N ARG A 70 7.76 -8.41 3.52
CA ARG A 70 6.69 -9.42 3.42
C ARG A 70 5.32 -8.77 3.17
N SER A 71 5.07 -7.61 3.78
CA SER A 71 3.85 -6.85 3.48
C SER A 71 3.80 -6.40 2.02
N GLN A 72 4.93 -5.98 1.46
CA GLN A 72 5.00 -5.64 0.03
C GLN A 72 4.70 -6.84 -0.87
N TYR A 73 5.29 -8.01 -0.58
CA TYR A 73 5.06 -9.19 -1.42
C TYR A 73 3.61 -9.67 -1.37
N HIS A 74 2.96 -9.67 -0.19
CA HIS A 74 1.53 -9.95 -0.10
C HIS A 74 0.70 -8.90 -0.86
N LEU A 75 1.04 -7.62 -0.79
CA LEU A 75 0.34 -6.59 -1.54
C LEU A 75 0.51 -6.77 -3.06
N ARG A 76 1.70 -7.17 -3.53
CA ARG A 76 1.95 -7.49 -4.93
C ARG A 76 1.12 -8.69 -5.39
N GLN A 77 1.00 -9.73 -4.57
CA GLN A 77 0.11 -10.86 -4.85
C GLN A 77 -1.36 -10.44 -4.97
N ILE A 78 -1.84 -9.56 -4.07
CA ILE A 78 -3.20 -9.01 -4.15
C ILE A 78 -3.39 -8.24 -5.45
N GLY A 79 -2.42 -7.42 -5.85
CA GLY A 79 -2.55 -6.63 -7.07
C GLY A 79 -2.56 -7.44 -8.37
N VAL A 80 -2.08 -8.68 -8.38
CA VAL A 80 -2.28 -9.59 -9.52
C VAL A 80 -3.77 -9.81 -9.79
N TYR A 81 -4.57 -10.04 -8.75
CA TYR A 81 -6.02 -10.21 -8.89
C TYR A 81 -6.72 -8.89 -9.28
N LEU A 82 -6.22 -7.77 -8.75
CA LEU A 82 -6.80 -6.45 -8.99
C LEU A 82 -6.35 -5.79 -10.30
N ASP A 83 -5.53 -6.48 -11.10
CA ASP A 83 -4.97 -5.96 -12.35
C ASP A 83 -4.18 -4.65 -12.15
N LEU A 84 -3.35 -4.61 -11.09
CA LEU A 84 -2.42 -3.52 -10.82
C LEU A 84 -1.06 -3.78 -11.48
N HIS A 85 -0.54 -2.76 -12.16
CA HIS A 85 0.77 -2.80 -12.81
C HIS A 85 1.85 -2.26 -11.88
N PHE A 86 2.41 -3.11 -11.02
CA PHE A 86 3.44 -2.68 -10.09
C PHE A 86 4.79 -2.42 -10.76
N ILE A 87 5.45 -1.33 -10.38
CA ILE A 87 6.88 -1.15 -10.68
C ILE A 87 7.71 -2.19 -9.93
N ASN A 88 8.67 -2.79 -10.63
CA ASN A 88 9.50 -3.86 -10.07
C ASN A 88 10.76 -3.33 -9.39
N LYS A 89 11.31 -2.21 -9.84
CA LYS A 89 12.52 -1.59 -9.27
C LYS A 89 12.45 -0.06 -9.30
N PRO A 90 13.11 0.62 -8.34
CA PRO A 90 13.70 0.04 -7.13
C PRO A 90 12.63 -0.48 -6.16
N GLU A 91 12.98 -1.47 -5.34
CA GLU A 91 12.15 -1.87 -4.20
C GLU A 91 12.55 -1.01 -3.00
N PHE A 92 11.56 -0.43 -2.32
CA PHE A 92 11.79 0.49 -1.21
C PHE A 92 11.36 -0.13 0.11
N PHE A 93 12.31 -0.72 0.84
CA PHE A 93 12.13 -1.28 2.17
C PHE A 93 12.84 -0.42 3.21
N LEU A 94 12.10 0.20 4.12
CA LEU A 94 12.68 1.06 5.15
C LEU A 94 12.77 0.33 6.49
N ASN A 95 13.99 0.12 6.99
CA ASN A 95 14.18 -0.31 8.36
C ASN A 95 13.91 0.85 9.31
N ALA A 96 12.71 0.88 9.89
CA ALA A 96 12.20 2.01 10.67
C ALA A 96 12.95 2.23 12.00
N PHE A 97 13.68 1.22 12.47
CA PHE A 97 14.39 1.25 13.76
C PHE A 97 15.90 1.44 13.62
N GLN A 98 16.40 1.62 12.39
CA GLN A 98 17.81 1.90 12.14
C GLN A 98 17.99 3.38 11.77
N PRO A 99 18.91 4.11 12.42
CA PRO A 99 19.22 5.48 12.03
C PRO A 99 19.70 5.54 10.57
N PRO A 100 19.41 6.64 9.85
CA PRO A 100 19.90 6.80 8.48
C PRO A 100 21.44 6.81 8.47
N ALA A 101 22.03 6.00 7.58
CA ALA A 101 23.49 5.83 7.51
C ALA A 101 24.25 7.17 7.36
N LYS A 102 23.66 8.15 6.67
CA LYS A 102 24.27 9.48 6.49
C LYS A 102 24.40 10.28 7.79
N LEU A 103 23.55 10.01 8.79
CA LEU A 103 23.61 10.69 10.09
C LEU A 103 24.72 10.10 10.98
N MET A 104 25.00 8.80 10.86
CA MET A 104 26.09 8.15 11.62
C MET A 104 27.49 8.61 11.19
N MET A 105 27.66 9.09 9.96
CA MET A 105 28.96 9.53 9.41
C MET A 105 29.32 10.98 9.77
N MET A 106 28.44 11.69 10.48
CA MET A 106 28.67 13.09 10.89
C MET A 106 29.03 13.22 12.39
N GLU A 107 29.05 12.11 13.13
CA GLU A 107 29.32 12.09 14.58
C GLU A 107 30.67 11.46 14.98
N THR A 108 31.59 11.23 14.02
CA THR A 108 32.99 10.81 14.27
C THR A 108 33.98 11.75 13.63
#